data_AF-A0A2I2DNN6-F1
#
_entry.id   AF-A0A2I2DNN6-F1
#
_cell.length_a   1.000
_cell.length_b   1.000
_cell.length_c   1.000
_cell.angle_alpha   90.00
_cell.angle_beta   90.00
_cell.angle_gamma   90.00
#
_symmetry.space_group_name_H-M   'P 1'
#
loop_
_entity.id
_entity.type
_entity.pdbx_description
1 polymer ?
#
loop_
_entity_poly.entity_id
_entity_poly.type
_entity_poly.pdbx_seq_one_letter_code
_entity_poly.pdbx_strand_id
1 'polypeptide(L)'
;MKLTAEYIKTNYLILSIKLLIVSFFILSLKFGIQRITDYYFAFANYNDSRFTEYLNISINEFFLRPTIFLLIPVIGIFINKKTGWILIQSYFYYLISNLSFSVKFVDPTDKTLILTNIIGFSLVLLIILIMNKHKISNQTYGIAKTELISKNIIASIIGISITIISVVIKANGL
;
A
#
# COMPACT_ATOMS: atom_id res chain seq x y z
N MET A 1 14.93 -6.19 -32.62
CA MET A 1 15.15 -5.45 -31.35
C MET A 1 16.08 -6.27 -30.49
N LYS A 2 17.33 -5.84 -30.22
CA LYS A 2 18.27 -6.61 -29.39
C LYS A 2 17.85 -6.54 -27.92
N LEU A 3 17.37 -7.66 -27.39
CA LEU A 3 17.16 -7.87 -25.96
C LEU A 3 18.53 -7.81 -25.25
N THR A 4 18.87 -6.68 -24.65
CA THR A 4 20.08 -6.57 -23.82
C THR A 4 19.81 -7.17 -22.45
N ALA A 5 20.81 -7.80 -21.83
CA ALA A 5 20.69 -8.36 -20.47
C ALA A 5 20.17 -7.31 -19.44
N GLU A 6 20.49 -6.04 -19.67
CA GLU A 6 20.07 -4.93 -18.85
C GLU A 6 18.57 -4.58 -19.00
N TYR A 7 17.95 -4.86 -20.15
CA TYR A 7 16.50 -4.74 -20.36
C TYR A 7 15.76 -5.85 -19.60
N ILE A 8 16.27 -7.08 -19.70
CA ILE A 8 15.75 -8.26 -19.00
C ILE A 8 15.76 -8.02 -17.48
N LYS A 9 16.89 -7.56 -16.92
CA LYS A 9 17.02 -7.24 -15.49
C LYS A 9 15.99 -6.21 -15.02
N THR A 10 15.75 -5.17 -15.81
CA THR A 10 14.80 -4.09 -15.47
C THR A 10 13.37 -4.62 -15.40
N ASN A 11 12.96 -5.43 -16.38
CA ASN A 11 11.62 -6.01 -16.43
C ASN A 11 11.37 -6.98 -15.27
N TYR A 12 12.34 -7.83 -14.93
CA TYR A 12 12.22 -8.71 -13.76
C TYR A 12 12.08 -7.94 -12.46
N LEU A 13 12.81 -6.83 -12.30
CA LEU A 13 12.74 -6.02 -11.10
C LEU A 13 11.32 -5.44 -10.91
N ILE A 14 10.74 -4.90 -11.97
CA ILE A 14 9.37 -4.38 -11.94
C ILE A 14 8.36 -5.49 -11.70
N LEU A 15 8.55 -6.64 -12.35
CA LEU A 15 7.70 -7.81 -12.13
C LEU A 15 7.72 -8.24 -10.67
N SER A 16 8.90 -8.27 -10.03
CA SER A 16 9.02 -8.57 -8.60
C SER A 16 8.26 -7.57 -7.72
N ILE A 17 8.30 -6.26 -8.03
CA ILE A 17 7.51 -5.25 -7.31
C ILE A 17 6.01 -5.50 -7.49
N LYS A 18 5.56 -5.77 -8.71
CA LYS A 18 4.15 -6.05 -9.01
C LYS A 18 3.67 -7.30 -8.27
N LEU A 19 4.45 -8.37 -8.29
CA LEU A 19 4.15 -9.61 -7.56
C LEU A 19 4.12 -9.39 -6.05
N LEU A 20 5.03 -8.57 -5.51
CA LEU A 20 5.07 -8.21 -4.10
C LEU A 20 3.80 -7.45 -3.68
N ILE A 21 3.35 -6.48 -4.48
CA ILE A 21 2.09 -5.76 -4.23
C ILE A 21 0.89 -6.72 -4.24
N VAL A 22 0.80 -7.59 -5.24
CA VAL A 22 -0.30 -8.58 -5.34
C VAL A 22 -0.26 -9.56 -4.16
N SER A 23 0.92 -10.01 -3.76
CA SER A 23 1.11 -10.89 -2.61
C SER A 23 0.64 -10.22 -1.32
N PHE A 24 1.03 -8.95 -1.10
CA PHE A 24 0.55 -8.18 0.05
C PHE A 24 -0.96 -7.97 0.04
N PHE A 25 -1.56 -7.73 -1.13
CA PHE A 25 -3.00 -7.62 -1.26
C PHE A 25 -3.71 -8.91 -0.84
N ILE A 26 -3.28 -10.07 -1.34
CA ILE A 26 -3.87 -11.37 -1.00
C ILE A 26 -3.71 -11.67 0.50
N LEU A 27 -2.52 -11.44 1.07
CA LEU A 27 -2.27 -11.64 2.50
C LEU A 27 -3.13 -10.71 3.36
N SER A 28 -3.24 -9.44 2.97
CA SER A 28 -4.08 -8.48 3.67
C SER A 28 -5.56 -8.86 3.63
N LEU A 29 -6.06 -9.31 2.48
CA LEU A 29 -7.45 -9.75 2.32
C LEU A 29 -7.72 -10.97 3.19
N LYS A 30 -6.83 -11.98 3.16
CA LYS A 30 -6.93 -13.18 4.00
C LYS A 30 -7.01 -12.79 5.48
N PHE A 31 -6.12 -11.91 5.93
CA PHE A 31 -6.08 -11.46 7.32
C PHE A 31 -7.34 -10.68 7.72
N GLY A 32 -7.86 -9.82 6.85
CA GLY A 32 -9.10 -9.09 7.07
C GLY A 32 -10.31 -10.02 7.21
N ILE A 33 -10.45 -10.99 6.31
CA ILE A 33 -11.52 -12.01 6.36
C ILE A 33 -11.41 -12.86 7.63
N GLN A 34 -10.19 -13.28 8.00
CA GLN A 34 -9.98 -14.04 9.22
C GLN A 34 -10.46 -13.24 10.45
N ARG A 35 -10.10 -11.95 10.56
CA ARG A 35 -10.55 -11.10 11.67
C ARG A 35 -12.07 -10.91 11.72
N ILE A 36 -12.72 -10.73 10.57
CA ILE A 36 -14.19 -10.68 10.50
C ILE A 36 -14.79 -11.97 11.03
N THR A 37 -14.21 -13.11 10.62
CA THR A 37 -14.68 -14.44 11.04
C THR A 37 -14.50 -14.66 12.54
N ASP A 38 -13.33 -14.34 13.07
CA ASP A 38 -13.02 -14.45 14.50
C ASP A 38 -13.96 -13.54 15.33
N TYR A 39 -14.20 -12.32 14.87
CA TYR A 39 -15.14 -11.40 15.51
C TYR A 39 -16.57 -11.93 15.48
N TYR A 40 -17.02 -12.42 14.31
CA TYR A 40 -18.34 -13.01 14.16
C TYR A 40 -18.54 -14.16 15.14
N PHE A 41 -17.62 -15.12 15.24
CA PHE A 41 -17.77 -16.24 16.17
C PHE A 41 -17.70 -15.84 17.65
N ALA A 42 -17.00 -14.75 17.99
CA ALA A 42 -16.88 -14.27 19.36
C ALA A 42 -18.11 -13.45 19.82
N PHE A 43 -18.76 -12.73 18.91
CA PHE A 43 -19.78 -11.72 19.25
C PHE A 43 -21.13 -11.92 18.53
N ALA A 44 -21.30 -12.99 17.75
CA ALA A 44 -22.53 -13.21 16.99
C ALA A 44 -23.78 -13.22 17.88
N ASN A 45 -24.73 -12.37 17.52
CA ASN A 45 -26.05 -12.30 18.09
C ASN A 45 -26.99 -13.19 17.27
N TYR A 46 -27.30 -14.37 17.80
CA TYR A 46 -28.09 -15.41 17.13
C TYR A 46 -29.53 -15.02 16.74
N ASN A 47 -29.96 -13.81 17.06
CA ASN A 47 -31.30 -13.29 16.75
C ASN A 47 -31.40 -12.62 15.37
N ASP A 48 -30.29 -12.20 14.76
CA ASP A 48 -30.27 -11.58 13.43
C ASP A 48 -29.98 -12.60 12.31
N SER A 49 -30.33 -12.26 11.07
CA SER A 49 -29.93 -13.08 9.92
C SER A 49 -28.40 -13.11 9.82
N ARG A 50 -27.81 -14.30 9.89
CA ARG A 50 -26.35 -14.52 9.91
C ARG A 50 -25.59 -13.79 8.80
N PHE A 51 -26.20 -13.69 7.62
CA PHE A 51 -25.62 -12.99 6.48
C PHE A 51 -25.56 -11.47 6.68
N THR A 52 -26.66 -10.87 7.15
CA THR A 52 -26.72 -9.42 7.41
C THR A 52 -25.76 -9.02 8.52
N GLU A 53 -25.66 -9.83 9.58
CA GLU A 53 -24.71 -9.59 10.66
C GLU A 53 -23.26 -9.66 10.17
N TYR A 54 -22.91 -10.68 9.38
CA TYR A 54 -21.59 -10.81 8.79
C TYR A 54 -21.25 -9.62 7.88
N LEU A 55 -22.20 -9.15 7.06
CA LEU A 55 -22.03 -7.95 6.25
C LEU A 55 -21.87 -6.69 7.11
N ASN A 56 -22.67 -6.57 8.18
CA ASN A 56 -22.61 -5.43 9.09
C ASN A 56 -21.25 -5.34 9.77
N ILE A 57 -20.70 -6.46 10.24
CA ILE A 57 -19.33 -6.56 10.76
C ILE A 57 -18.32 -6.20 9.67
N SER A 58 -18.46 -6.75 8.46
CA SER A 58 -17.53 -6.49 7.36
C SER A 58 -17.48 -5.02 6.93
N ILE A 59 -18.61 -4.31 7.02
CA ILE A 59 -18.74 -2.91 6.61
C ILE A 59 -18.35 -1.94 7.73
N ASN A 60 -18.80 -2.22 8.95
CA ASN A 60 -18.59 -1.29 10.08
C ASN A 60 -17.26 -1.52 10.79
N GLU A 61 -16.73 -2.75 10.76
CA GLU A 61 -15.43 -3.04 11.36
C GLU A 61 -14.30 -2.75 10.39
N PHE A 62 -13.21 -2.18 10.92
CA PHE A 62 -12.11 -1.66 10.12
C PHE A 62 -11.12 -2.72 9.62
N PHE A 63 -11.52 -3.99 9.63
CA PHE A 63 -10.65 -5.13 9.30
C PHE A 63 -10.21 -5.15 7.84
N LEU A 64 -11.02 -4.65 6.91
CA LEU A 64 -10.70 -4.62 5.48
C LEU A 64 -10.00 -3.33 5.01
N ARG A 65 -9.81 -2.32 5.90
CA ARG A 65 -9.15 -1.06 5.52
C ARG A 65 -7.80 -1.22 4.84
N PRO A 66 -6.86 -2.06 5.35
CA PRO A 66 -5.57 -2.23 4.70
C PRO A 66 -5.72 -2.78 3.28
N THR A 67 -6.69 -3.67 3.06
CA THR A 67 -7.00 -4.25 1.75
C THR A 67 -7.56 -3.22 0.79
N ILE A 68 -8.45 -2.34 1.27
CA ILE A 68 -9.02 -1.25 0.48
C ILE A 68 -7.92 -0.29 0.01
N PHE A 69 -6.99 0.10 0.88
CA PHE A 69 -5.86 0.95 0.46
C PHE A 69 -4.91 0.24 -0.51
N LEU A 70 -4.70 -1.08 -0.34
CA LEU A 70 -3.92 -1.91 -1.26
C LEU A 70 -4.58 -2.10 -2.64
N LEU A 71 -5.88 -1.80 -2.81
CA LEU A 71 -6.49 -1.79 -4.16
C LEU A 71 -5.88 -0.71 -5.06
N ILE A 72 -5.48 0.43 -4.50
CA ILE A 72 -4.90 1.55 -5.25
C ILE A 72 -3.67 1.10 -6.08
N PRO A 73 -2.62 0.53 -5.47
CA PRO A 73 -1.46 0.07 -6.23
C PRO A 73 -1.80 -1.15 -7.12
N VAL A 74 -2.72 -2.03 -6.72
CA VAL A 74 -3.16 -3.16 -7.55
C VAL A 74 -3.82 -2.69 -8.84
N ILE A 75 -4.72 -1.72 -8.79
CA ILE A 75 -5.31 -1.07 -9.97
C ILE A 75 -4.20 -0.43 -10.82
N GLY A 76 -3.23 0.22 -10.16
CA GLY A 76 -2.06 0.80 -10.81
C GLY A 76 -1.22 -0.20 -11.63
N ILE A 77 -1.16 -1.48 -11.22
CA ILE A 77 -0.42 -2.53 -11.94
C ILE A 77 -1.01 -2.79 -13.32
N PHE A 78 -2.33 -2.76 -13.45
CA PHE A 78 -3.04 -3.01 -14.71
C PHE A 78 -2.98 -1.80 -15.65
N ILE A 79 -2.80 -0.60 -15.10
CA ILE A 79 -2.68 0.63 -15.87
C ILE A 79 -1.19 0.88 -16.21
N ASN A 80 -0.68 0.23 -17.26
CA ASN A 80 0.71 0.38 -17.72
C ASN A 80 0.99 1.74 -18.41
N LYS A 81 0.69 2.85 -17.74
CA LYS A 81 0.88 4.23 -18.18
C LYS A 81 1.34 5.09 -17.01
N LYS A 82 1.61 6.37 -17.27
CA LYS A 82 1.95 7.39 -16.27
C LYS A 82 1.01 7.37 -15.05
N THR A 83 -0.28 7.14 -15.27
CA THR A 83 -1.30 7.07 -14.22
C THR A 83 -1.12 5.88 -13.28
N GLY A 84 -0.86 4.67 -13.79
CA GLY A 84 -0.62 3.51 -12.92
C GLY A 84 0.67 3.63 -12.10
N TRP A 85 1.69 4.27 -12.66
CA TRP A 85 2.89 4.62 -11.91
C TRP A 85 2.59 5.56 -10.73
N ILE A 86 1.76 6.59 -10.95
CA ILE A 86 1.34 7.52 -9.89
C ILE A 86 0.57 6.78 -8.79
N LEU A 87 -0.33 5.86 -9.15
CA LEU A 87 -1.10 5.06 -8.18
C LEU A 87 -0.21 4.12 -7.35
N ILE A 88 0.78 3.48 -7.97
CA ILE A 88 1.73 2.62 -7.26
C ILE A 88 2.60 3.47 -6.31
N GLN A 89 3.14 4.59 -6.80
CA GLN A 89 3.99 5.46 -5.98
C GLN A 89 3.23 6.14 -4.85
N SER A 90 1.98 6.57 -5.08
CA SER A 90 1.18 7.23 -4.03
C SER A 90 0.93 6.29 -2.86
N TYR A 91 0.74 5.01 -3.10
CA TYR A 91 0.66 3.99 -2.05
C TYR A 91 1.96 3.88 -1.24
N PHE A 92 3.13 3.87 -1.88
CA PHE A 92 4.39 3.83 -1.15
C PHE A 92 4.66 5.12 -0.37
N TYR A 93 4.26 6.29 -0.89
CA TYR A 93 4.29 7.54 -0.13
C TYR A 93 3.31 7.55 1.06
N TYR A 94 2.13 6.95 0.90
CA TYR A 94 1.21 6.68 2.00
C TYR A 94 1.88 5.82 3.09
N LEU A 95 2.53 4.70 2.70
CA LEU A 95 3.22 3.84 3.66
C LEU A 95 4.33 4.58 4.42
N ILE A 96 5.17 5.35 3.72
CA ILE A 96 6.22 6.16 4.37
C ILE A 96 5.62 7.16 5.36
N SER A 97 4.61 7.92 4.95
CA SER A 97 4.01 8.94 5.81
C SER A 97 3.29 8.31 7.02
N ASN A 98 2.62 7.17 6.84
CA ASN A 98 1.97 6.45 7.94
C ASN A 98 2.98 5.84 8.91
N LEU A 99 4.10 5.29 8.43
CA LEU A 99 5.20 4.81 9.29
C LEU A 99 5.82 5.96 10.09
N SER A 100 6.15 7.07 9.43
CA SER A 100 6.69 8.26 10.08
C SER A 100 5.73 8.85 11.13
N PHE A 101 4.42 8.81 10.87
CA PHE A 101 3.44 9.25 11.85
C PHE A 101 3.37 8.32 13.06
N SER A 102 3.40 7.00 12.81
CA SER A 102 3.34 5.99 13.86
C SER A 102 4.53 6.09 14.82
N VAL A 103 5.73 6.43 14.34
CA VAL A 103 6.93 6.64 15.15
C VAL A 103 6.72 7.67 16.28
N LYS A 104 5.86 8.69 16.09
CA LYS A 104 5.56 9.68 17.14
C LYS A 104 4.89 9.07 18.38
N PHE A 105 4.25 7.92 18.23
CA PHE A 105 3.49 7.24 19.30
C PHE A 105 4.20 5.96 19.78
N VAL A 106 5.42 5.72 19.32
CA VAL A 106 6.22 4.57 19.75
C VAL A 106 6.86 4.86 21.09
N ASP A 107 6.72 3.92 22.02
CA ASP A 107 7.49 3.94 23.26
C ASP A 107 8.99 3.81 22.93
N PRO A 108 9.84 4.79 23.30
CA PRO A 108 11.27 4.77 23.00
C PRO A 108 12.01 3.59 23.65
N THR A 109 11.39 2.89 24.61
CA THR A 109 11.95 1.70 25.25
C THR A 109 11.70 0.41 24.48
N ASP A 110 10.73 0.37 23.57
CA ASP A 110 10.44 -0.80 22.73
C ASP A 110 11.37 -0.86 21.50
N LYS A 111 12.55 -1.43 21.74
CA LYS A 111 13.59 -1.63 20.72
C LYS A 111 13.09 -2.46 19.53
N THR A 112 12.18 -3.40 19.74
CA THR A 112 11.67 -4.29 18.69
C THR A 112 10.79 -3.52 17.72
N LEU A 113 9.90 -2.68 18.25
CA LEU A 113 8.98 -1.89 17.45
C LEU A 113 9.74 -0.78 16.70
N ILE A 114 10.74 -0.15 17.32
CA ILE A 114 11.64 0.81 16.66
C ILE A 114 12.38 0.15 15.49
N LEU A 115 13.00 -1.01 15.72
CA LEU A 115 13.75 -1.73 14.68
C LEU A 115 12.84 -2.11 13.51
N THR A 116 11.64 -2.61 13.81
CA THR A 116 10.64 -2.96 12.79
C THR A 116 10.25 -1.76 11.93
N ASN A 117 10.04 -0.59 12.54
CA ASN A 117 9.73 0.64 11.81
C ASN A 117 10.90 1.11 10.91
N ILE A 118 12.14 1.04 11.40
CA ILE A 118 13.33 1.41 10.61
C ILE A 118 13.48 0.51 9.39
N ILE A 119 13.35 -0.81 9.58
CA ILE A 119 13.43 -1.80 8.50
C ILE A 119 12.30 -1.56 7.49
N GLY A 120 11.06 -1.41 7.98
CA GLY A 120 9.89 -1.13 7.15
C GLY A 120 10.05 0.14 6.31
N PHE A 121 10.49 1.23 6.93
CA PHE A 121 10.75 2.50 6.24
C PHE A 121 11.81 2.35 5.15
N SER A 122 12.92 1.67 5.48
CA SER A 122 14.03 1.44 4.54
C SER A 122 13.61 0.61 3.32
N LEU A 123 12.80 -0.42 3.53
CA LEU A 123 12.25 -1.25 2.46
C LEU A 123 11.34 -0.44 1.53
N VAL A 124 10.43 0.37 2.09
CA VAL A 124 9.54 1.20 1.26
C VAL A 124 10.33 2.23 0.47
N LEU A 125 11.32 2.88 1.09
CA LEU A 125 12.19 3.84 0.42
C LEU A 125 12.95 3.20 -0.74
N LEU A 126 13.47 1.98 -0.55
CA LEU A 126 14.13 1.21 -1.61
C LEU A 126 13.21 1.02 -2.82
N ILE A 127 11.95 0.65 -2.61
CA ILE A 127 10.98 0.45 -3.70
C ILE A 127 10.74 1.76 -4.46
N ILE A 128 10.57 2.88 -3.76
CA ILE A 128 10.40 4.21 -4.38
C ILE A 128 11.62 4.57 -5.24
N LEU A 129 12.83 4.38 -4.71
CA LEU A 129 14.08 4.67 -5.43
C LEU A 129 14.22 3.83 -6.70
N ILE A 130 13.88 2.55 -6.62
CA ILE A 130 13.88 1.65 -7.77
C ILE A 130 12.87 2.13 -8.83
N MET A 131 11.63 2.38 -8.43
CA MET A 131 10.57 2.86 -9.33
C MET A 131 10.88 4.23 -9.96
N ASN A 132 11.71 5.03 -9.31
CA ASN A 132 12.20 6.32 -9.79
C ASN A 132 13.42 6.25 -10.70
N LYS A 133 14.01 5.07 -10.94
CA LYS A 133 15.09 4.96 -11.94
C LYS A 133 14.54 5.34 -13.31
N HIS A 134 15.19 6.29 -13.98
CA HIS A 134 14.78 6.79 -15.30
C HIS A 134 14.48 5.68 -16.30
N LYS A 135 15.27 4.61 -16.29
CA LYS A 135 15.07 3.44 -17.15
C LYS A 135 13.71 2.78 -16.91
N ILE A 136 13.32 2.61 -15.64
CA ILE A 136 12.03 2.00 -15.24
C ILE A 136 10.88 2.96 -15.57
N SER A 137 10.96 4.20 -15.11
CA SER A 137 9.88 5.17 -15.29
C SER A 137 9.61 5.50 -16.76
N ASN A 138 10.65 5.61 -17.59
CA ASN A 138 10.51 5.87 -19.01
C ASN A 138 10.08 4.61 -19.79
N GLN A 139 10.80 3.49 -19.66
CA GLN A 139 10.56 2.31 -20.52
C GLN A 139 9.24 1.59 -20.20
N THR A 140 8.79 1.60 -18.94
CA THR A 140 7.58 0.87 -18.54
C THR A 140 6.34 1.76 -18.46
N TYR A 141 6.51 3.02 -18.08
CA TYR A 141 5.38 3.92 -17.80
C TYR A 141 5.37 5.18 -18.70
N GLY A 142 6.36 5.36 -19.57
CA GLY A 142 6.43 6.47 -20.52
C GLY A 142 6.69 7.83 -19.88
N ILE A 143 7.29 7.88 -18.68
CA ILE A 143 7.57 9.12 -17.96
C ILE A 143 8.95 9.65 -18.36
N ALA A 144 8.99 10.83 -18.98
CA ALA A 144 10.23 11.52 -19.31
C ALA A 144 10.97 11.98 -18.03
N LYS A 145 12.30 12.09 -18.09
CA LYS A 145 13.13 12.54 -16.97
C LYS A 145 12.67 13.88 -16.37
N THR A 146 12.27 14.81 -17.24
CA THR A 146 11.78 16.15 -16.87
C THR A 146 10.45 16.11 -16.12
N GLU A 147 9.57 15.16 -16.45
CA GLU A 147 8.27 15.00 -15.80
C GLU A 147 8.34 14.22 -14.49
N LEU A 148 9.41 13.44 -14.26
CA LEU A 148 9.53 12.52 -13.14
C LEU A 148 9.36 13.20 -11.77
N ILE A 149 9.94 14.39 -11.60
CA ILE A 149 9.82 15.16 -10.34
C ILE A 149 8.36 15.59 -10.13
N SER A 150 7.72 16.14 -11.16
CA SER A 150 6.30 16.55 -11.10
C SER A 150 5.39 15.37 -10.77
N LYS A 151 5.61 14.20 -11.38
CA LYS A 151 4.82 13.00 -11.09
C LYS A 151 5.05 12.46 -9.69
N ASN A 152 6.29 12.52 -9.18
CA ASN A 152 6.57 12.17 -7.78
C ASN A 152 5.85 13.11 -6.81
N ILE A 153 5.84 14.41 -7.07
CA ILE A 153 5.12 15.39 -6.23
C ILE A 153 3.62 15.10 -6.21
N ILE A 154 3.02 14.79 -7.36
CA ILE A 154 1.60 14.42 -7.42
C ILE A 154 1.34 13.14 -6.61
N ALA A 155 2.18 12.12 -6.79
CA ALA A 155 2.06 10.87 -6.06
C ALA A 155 2.23 11.06 -4.53
N SER A 156 3.19 11.90 -4.11
CA SER A 156 3.43 12.18 -2.70
C SER A 156 2.30 12.94 -2.05
N ILE A 157 1.73 13.95 -2.74
CA ILE A 157 0.54 14.68 -2.27
C ILE A 157 -0.61 13.69 -2.03
N ILE A 158 -0.92 12.83 -3.01
CA ILE A 158 -1.98 11.82 -2.87
C ILE A 158 -1.69 10.90 -1.68
N GLY A 159 -0.47 10.37 -1.56
CA GLY A 159 -0.10 9.47 -0.48
C GLY A 159 -0.23 10.12 0.91
N ILE A 160 0.24 11.35 1.07
CA ILE A 160 0.14 12.11 2.33
C ILE A 160 -1.32 12.43 2.65
N SER A 161 -2.13 12.82 1.65
CA SER A 161 -3.56 13.06 1.85
C SER A 161 -4.28 11.81 2.36
N ILE A 162 -3.97 10.63 1.82
CA ILE A 162 -4.54 9.36 2.30
C ILE A 162 -4.15 9.12 3.77
N THR A 163 -2.91 9.44 4.16
CA THR A 163 -2.46 9.32 5.56
C THR A 163 -3.23 10.26 6.47
N ILE A 164 -3.42 11.52 6.09
CA ILE A 164 -4.20 12.49 6.86
C ILE A 164 -5.64 12.00 7.05
N ILE A 165 -6.29 11.57 5.95
CA ILE A 165 -7.65 11.01 5.99
C ILE A 165 -7.69 9.79 6.92
N SER A 166 -6.73 8.88 6.81
CA SER A 166 -6.65 7.68 7.66
C SER A 166 -6.51 8.03 9.14
N VAL A 167 -5.75 9.06 9.48
CA VAL A 167 -5.57 9.52 10.86
C VAL A 167 -6.85 10.17 11.39
N VAL A 168 -7.49 11.03 10.60
CA VAL A 168 -8.75 11.70 11.00
C VAL A 168 -9.85 10.68 11.24
N ILE A 169 -9.98 9.70 10.35
CA ILE A 169 -10.94 8.60 10.49
C ILE A 169 -10.71 7.85 11.81
N LYS A 170 -9.47 7.45 12.10
CA LYS A 170 -9.11 6.78 13.38
C LYS A 170 -9.40 7.64 14.60
N ALA A 171 -9.10 8.94 14.55
CA ALA A 171 -9.30 9.85 15.67
C ALA A 171 -10.78 10.05 16.02
N ASN A 172 -11.67 9.98 15.02
CA ASN A 172 -13.11 10.14 15.20
C ASN A 172 -13.84 8.85 15.62
N GLY A 173 -13.10 7.77 15.91
CA GLY A 173 -13.69 6.45 16.21
C GLY A 173 -14.45 5.86 15.02
N LEU A 174 -14.18 6.37 13.81
CA LEU A 174 -14.83 6.02 12.56
C LEU A 174 -13.99 5.12 11.69
#